data_AF-A0A8D9GP66-F1
#
_entry.id   AF-A0A8D9GP66-F1
#
_cell.length_a   1.000
_cell.length_b   1.000
_cell.length_c   1.000
_cell.angle_alpha   90.00
_cell.angle_beta   90.00
_cell.angle_gamma   90.00
#
_symmetry.space_group_name_H-M   'P 1'
#
loop_
_entity.id
_entity.type
_entity.pdbx_description
1 polymer ?
#
loop_
_entity_poly.entity_id
_entity_poly.type
_entity_poly.pdbx_seq_one_letter_code
_entity_poly.pdbx_strand_id
1 'polypeptide(L)'
;MDVTVVLPSLQRLHMSNNKTHGTYVLNVPSLKYLKCSGMASSNLLQIKNMPELVTAHFIFCGTHKFLKALTSVRRLKLWITPPQGRVVGSTYLYAPRISQNYDFSNSLINSGRKIPTGWKLPSSVPECLLHSLEAFEWFGYRGRHGDKEMAAYVLENATCLKTATFYPKSTHLGKRNRMIELASKLFD
;
A
#
# COMPACT_ATOMS: atom_id res chain seq x y z
N MET A 1 -3.45 12.95 20.11
CA MET A 1 -4.47 13.85 19.53
C MET A 1 -4.93 13.23 18.24
N ASP A 2 -6.23 12.96 18.14
CA ASP A 2 -6.85 12.49 16.91
C ASP A 2 -7.39 13.70 16.16
N VAL A 3 -7.05 13.81 14.88
CA VAL A 3 -7.50 14.89 14.00
C VAL A 3 -8.64 14.36 13.16
N THR A 4 -9.84 14.89 13.37
CA THR A 4 -11.01 14.55 12.55
C THR A 4 -11.14 15.55 11.41
N VAL A 5 -11.20 15.06 10.18
CA VAL A 5 -11.45 15.87 8.99
C VAL A 5 -12.89 15.60 8.52
N VAL A 6 -13.76 16.59 8.70
CA VAL A 6 -15.16 16.55 8.25
C VAL A 6 -15.35 17.61 7.16
N LEU A 7 -15.51 17.18 5.92
CA LEU A 7 -15.63 18.08 4.76
C LEU A 7 -16.69 17.52 3.80
N PRO A 8 -17.99 17.70 4.09
CA PRO A 8 -19.06 16.93 3.44
C PRO A 8 -19.15 17.13 1.93
N SER A 9 -18.72 18.27 1.39
CA SER A 9 -18.74 18.58 -0.04
C SER A 9 -17.44 18.26 -0.79
N LEU A 10 -16.37 17.89 -0.08
CA LEU A 10 -15.05 17.72 -0.69
C LEU A 10 -15.03 16.44 -1.54
N GLN A 11 -14.72 16.58 -2.84
CA GLN A 11 -14.70 15.45 -3.78
C GLN A 11 -13.29 14.88 -4.01
N ARG A 12 -12.22 15.65 -3.74
CA ARG A 12 -10.84 15.20 -3.94
C ARG A 12 -9.97 15.62 -2.76
N LEU A 13 -9.20 14.68 -2.23
CA LEU A 13 -8.34 14.91 -1.07
C LEU A 13 -6.95 14.33 -1.34
N HIS A 14 -5.93 15.18 -1.22
CA HIS A 14 -4.52 14.78 -1.23
C HIS A 14 -3.94 15.05 0.16
N MET A 15 -3.48 13.99 0.83
CA MET A 15 -2.82 14.08 2.12
C MET A 15 -1.38 13.62 1.98
N SER A 16 -0.45 14.47 2.40
CA SER A 16 0.94 14.10 2.59
C SER A 16 1.29 14.35 4.05
N ASN A 17 1.64 13.30 4.77
CA ASN A 17 2.06 13.44 6.17
C ASN A 17 3.51 13.00 6.32
N ASN A 18 4.34 13.86 6.89
CA ASN A 18 5.73 13.56 7.28
C ASN A 18 5.87 13.30 8.79
N LYS A 19 4.80 13.46 9.58
CA LYS A 19 4.78 13.28 11.03
C LYS A 19 4.32 11.88 11.40
N THR A 20 4.97 11.31 12.41
CA THR A 20 4.74 9.93 12.93
C THR A 20 3.68 9.86 14.03
N HIS A 21 3.08 10.98 14.42
CA HIS A 21 2.15 11.06 15.56
C HIS A 21 0.81 11.69 15.16
N GLY A 22 -0.28 11.02 15.54
CA GLY A 22 -1.66 11.49 15.38
C GLY A 22 -2.51 10.63 14.43
N THR A 23 -3.66 10.16 14.90
CA THR A 23 -4.64 9.45 14.08
C THR A 23 -5.49 10.46 13.31
N TYR A 24 -5.67 10.24 12.02
CA TYR A 24 -6.58 10.98 11.16
C TYR A 24 -7.86 10.18 10.97
N VAL A 25 -8.99 10.77 11.34
CA VAL A 25 -10.31 10.23 11.05
C VAL A 25 -10.90 11.01 9.89
N LEU A 26 -11.03 10.36 8.74
CA LEU A 26 -11.62 10.94 7.53
C LEU A 26 -13.12 10.63 7.51
N ASN A 27 -13.94 11.68 7.56
CA ASN A 27 -15.38 11.61 7.37
C ASN A 27 -15.80 12.56 6.24
N VAL A 28 -15.61 12.10 5.01
CA VAL A 28 -15.76 12.91 3.79
C VAL A 28 -16.69 12.16 2.82
N PRO A 29 -18.02 12.16 3.06
CA PRO A 29 -18.95 11.26 2.37
C PRO A 29 -19.00 11.41 0.84
N SER A 30 -18.82 12.64 0.33
CA SER A 30 -18.83 12.93 -1.12
C SER A 30 -17.45 12.77 -1.79
N LEU A 31 -16.47 12.17 -1.09
CA LEU A 31 -15.11 12.03 -1.61
C LEU A 31 -15.06 11.00 -2.72
N LYS A 32 -14.59 11.40 -3.90
CA LYS A 32 -14.44 10.54 -5.09
C LYS A 32 -13.01 10.10 -5.34
N TYR A 33 -12.04 10.89 -4.85
CA TYR A 33 -10.62 10.63 -5.03
C TYR A 33 -9.84 10.88 -3.72
N LEU A 34 -9.08 9.87 -3.29
CA LEU A 34 -8.19 9.95 -2.14
C LEU A 34 -6.76 9.63 -2.57
N LYS A 35 -5.81 10.51 -2.25
CA LYS A 35 -4.38 10.21 -2.34
C LYS A 35 -3.71 10.43 -0.98
N CYS A 36 -3.01 9.42 -0.50
CA CYS A 36 -2.29 9.46 0.77
C CYS A 36 -0.81 9.11 0.53
N SER A 37 0.10 9.96 0.99
CA SER A 37 1.55 9.70 0.98
C SER A 37 2.18 9.93 2.35
N GLY A 38 3.21 9.13 2.67
CA GLY A 38 4.05 9.33 3.86
C GLY A 38 3.45 8.81 5.18
N MET A 39 2.28 8.16 5.14
CA MET A 39 1.67 7.50 6.30
C MET A 39 2.35 6.14 6.56
N ALA A 40 3.57 6.19 7.12
CA ALA A 40 4.40 5.02 7.39
C ALA A 40 3.82 4.06 8.46
N SER A 41 2.85 4.52 9.26
CA SER A 41 2.13 3.69 10.23
C SER A 41 0.64 3.61 9.87
N SER A 42 0.19 2.39 9.63
CA SER A 42 -1.15 2.10 9.10
C SER A 42 -2.31 2.26 10.08
N ASN A 43 -2.03 2.65 11.32
CA ASN A 43 -3.08 2.90 12.30
C ASN A 43 -3.44 4.39 12.34
N LEU A 44 -2.75 5.25 11.57
CA LEU A 44 -2.99 6.68 11.57
C LEU A 44 -4.12 7.12 10.63
N LEU A 45 -4.70 6.23 9.82
CA LEU A 45 -5.77 6.60 8.90
C LEU A 45 -7.01 5.73 9.12
N GLN A 46 -8.04 6.33 9.70
CA GLN A 46 -9.35 5.75 9.82
C GLN A 46 -10.26 6.39 8.79
N ILE A 47 -10.55 5.65 7.74
CA ILE A 47 -11.52 6.04 6.72
C ILE A 47 -12.89 5.57 7.21
N LYS A 48 -13.80 6.51 7.48
CA LYS A 48 -15.22 6.17 7.65
C LYS A 48 -15.82 5.78 6.30
N ASN A 49 -17.04 5.23 6.31
CA ASN A 49 -17.72 4.89 5.08
C ASN A 49 -17.78 6.12 4.14
N MET A 50 -17.12 6.02 2.99
CA MET A 50 -17.09 7.03 1.94
C MET A 50 -17.64 6.38 0.67
N PRO A 51 -18.97 6.25 0.56
CA PRO A 51 -19.61 5.43 -0.47
C PRO A 51 -19.31 5.93 -1.88
N GLU A 52 -19.00 7.23 -2.06
CA GLU A 52 -18.66 7.79 -3.36
C GLU A 52 -17.19 7.60 -3.77
N LEU A 53 -16.34 6.97 -2.95
CA LEU A 53 -14.91 6.88 -3.20
C LEU A 53 -14.59 5.94 -4.36
N VAL A 54 -14.38 6.51 -5.55
CA VAL A 54 -14.09 5.76 -6.77
C VAL A 54 -12.61 5.37 -6.88
N THR A 55 -11.69 6.26 -6.49
CA THR A 55 -10.24 6.06 -6.69
C THR A 55 -9.45 6.33 -5.43
N ALA A 56 -8.61 5.37 -5.04
CA ALA A 56 -7.72 5.49 -3.91
C ALA A 56 -6.26 5.23 -4.33
N HIS A 57 -5.37 6.14 -3.93
CA HIS A 57 -3.94 6.08 -4.23
C HIS A 57 -3.13 6.14 -2.93
N PHE A 58 -2.53 5.02 -2.56
CA PHE A 58 -1.70 4.91 -1.36
C PHE A 58 -0.22 4.77 -1.72
N ILE A 59 0.58 5.71 -1.23
CA ILE A 59 2.02 5.74 -1.43
C ILE A 59 2.71 5.52 -0.08
N PHE A 60 3.60 4.53 -0.01
CA PHE A 60 4.33 4.09 1.18
C PHE A 60 3.45 3.55 2.32
N CYS A 61 2.34 2.86 2.01
CA CYS A 61 1.50 2.24 3.03
C CYS A 61 2.01 0.83 3.38
N GLY A 62 2.50 0.65 4.61
CA GLY A 62 3.14 -0.58 5.06
C GLY A 62 2.20 -1.70 5.50
N THR A 63 0.87 -1.51 5.47
CA THR A 63 -0.08 -2.59 5.84
C THR A 63 -1.34 -2.57 4.99
N HIS A 64 -2.11 -3.65 5.07
CA HIS A 64 -3.34 -3.89 4.31
C HIS A 64 -4.60 -3.35 4.97
N LYS A 65 -4.50 -2.77 6.17
CA LYS A 65 -5.68 -2.34 6.95
C LYS A 65 -6.51 -1.29 6.22
N PHE A 66 -5.87 -0.51 5.34
CA PHE A 66 -6.58 0.45 4.50
C PHE A 66 -7.63 -0.23 3.62
N LEU A 67 -7.39 -1.46 3.14
CA LEU A 67 -8.33 -2.17 2.26
C LEU A 67 -9.68 -2.37 2.93
N LYS A 68 -9.70 -2.69 4.24
CA LYS A 68 -10.94 -2.86 5.01
C LYS A 68 -11.82 -1.61 5.04
N ALA A 69 -11.22 -0.44 4.86
CA ALA A 69 -11.92 0.83 4.90
C ALA A 69 -12.36 1.33 3.52
N LEU A 70 -11.91 0.67 2.44
CA LEU A 70 -12.34 0.95 1.09
C LEU A 70 -13.52 0.03 0.78
N THR A 71 -14.75 0.55 0.79
CA THR A 71 -15.96 -0.24 0.50
C THR A 71 -16.38 -0.12 -0.97
N SER A 72 -16.25 1.07 -1.57
CA SER A 72 -16.73 1.38 -2.93
C SER A 72 -15.63 1.63 -3.98
N VAL A 73 -14.37 1.42 -3.63
CA VAL A 73 -13.23 1.75 -4.51
C VAL A 73 -13.22 0.88 -5.76
N ARG A 74 -13.31 1.54 -6.91
CA ARG A 74 -13.20 0.91 -8.23
C ARG A 74 -11.78 0.89 -8.78
N ARG A 75 -10.92 1.82 -8.33
CA ARG A 75 -9.53 1.91 -8.78
C ARG A 75 -8.58 2.08 -7.60
N LEU A 76 -7.71 1.11 -7.39
CA LEU A 76 -6.70 1.12 -6.34
C LEU A 76 -5.31 1.25 -6.93
N LYS A 77 -4.57 2.29 -6.52
CA LYS A 77 -3.16 2.48 -6.88
C LYS A 77 -2.29 2.37 -5.63
N LEU A 78 -1.32 1.47 -5.66
CA LEU A 78 -0.38 1.25 -4.57
C LEU A 78 1.04 1.54 -5.01
N TRP A 79 1.79 2.21 -4.15
CA TRP A 79 3.23 2.33 -4.31
C TRP A 79 3.90 1.93 -3.00
N ILE A 80 4.36 0.67 -2.92
CA ILE A 80 5.06 0.16 -1.73
C ILE A 80 6.56 0.18 -2.00
N THR A 81 7.23 1.21 -1.48
CA THR A 81 8.69 1.25 -1.41
C THR A 81 9.12 0.80 -0.02
N PRO A 82 10.14 -0.06 0.16
CA PRO A 82 10.62 -0.39 1.51
C PRO A 82 11.05 0.86 2.27
N PRO A 83 11.05 0.80 3.62
CA PRO A 83 11.80 1.75 4.43
C PRO A 83 13.27 1.67 3.99
N GLN A 84 13.76 2.74 3.36
CA GLN A 84 15.19 2.99 3.14
C GLN A 84 15.72 3.78 4.34
N GLY A 85 15.57 3.24 5.56
CA GLY A 85 15.90 3.96 6.78
C GLY A 85 16.51 3.05 7.83
N ARG A 86 17.50 3.57 8.56
CA ARG A 86 17.97 2.97 9.80
C ARG A 86 16.80 2.93 10.78
N VAL A 87 16.63 1.83 11.48
CA VAL A 87 15.87 1.80 12.73
C VAL A 87 16.87 2.11 13.84
N VAL A 88 16.79 3.30 14.42
CA VAL A 88 17.48 3.63 15.68
C VAL A 88 16.39 3.73 16.74
N GLY A 89 16.28 2.72 17.60
CA GLY A 89 15.19 2.63 18.58
C GLY A 89 13.82 2.42 17.93
N SER A 90 12.80 3.16 18.38
CA SER A 90 11.42 3.12 17.85
C SER A 90 11.17 4.12 16.71
N THR A 91 12.20 4.80 16.21
CA THR A 91 12.06 5.91 15.26
C THR A 91 12.65 5.56 13.89
N TYR A 92 11.86 5.79 12.83
CA TYR A 92 12.33 5.71 11.44
C TYR A 92 13.02 7.02 11.08
N LEU A 93 14.36 7.03 11.01
CA LEU A 93 15.08 8.19 10.50
C LEU A 93 15.18 8.07 8.97
N TYR A 94 14.42 8.90 8.27
CA TYR A 94 14.55 9.09 6.82
C TYR A 94 15.88 9.82 6.55
N ALA A 95 16.85 9.14 5.93
CA ALA A 95 18.02 9.82 5.42
C ALA A 95 17.67 10.53 4.11
N PRO A 96 17.96 11.84 3.95
CA PRO A 96 17.81 12.51 2.68
C PRO A 96 18.90 12.00 1.72
N ARG A 97 18.49 11.66 0.50
CA ARG A 97 19.28 11.50 -0.73
C ARG A 97 20.79 11.27 -0.57
N ILE A 98 21.25 10.01 -0.52
CA ILE A 98 22.64 9.69 -0.93
C ILE A 98 22.67 8.37 -1.71
N SER A 99 23.23 8.47 -2.92
CA SER A 99 23.84 7.46 -3.80
C SER A 99 23.10 6.14 -4.11
N GLN A 100 23.02 5.84 -5.40
CA GLN A 100 22.38 4.66 -5.99
C GLN A 100 23.11 3.32 -5.75
N ASN A 101 24.21 3.24 -4.99
CA ASN A 101 25.07 2.04 -4.96
C ASN A 101 25.55 1.63 -3.55
N TYR A 102 24.63 1.31 -2.63
CA TYR A 102 24.98 0.56 -1.41
C TYR A 102 24.08 -0.67 -1.27
N ASP A 103 24.67 -1.85 -1.42
CA ASP A 103 23.97 -3.10 -1.16
C ASP A 103 23.84 -3.33 0.35
N PHE A 104 22.74 -2.83 0.90
CA PHE A 104 22.39 -2.87 2.32
C PHE A 104 22.06 -4.29 2.82
N SER A 105 22.05 -5.30 1.93
CA SER A 105 21.72 -6.69 2.27
C SER A 105 22.76 -7.33 3.20
N ASN A 106 24.04 -6.99 3.08
CA ASN A 106 25.12 -7.67 3.80
C ASN A 106 25.29 -7.23 5.27
N SER A 107 24.75 -6.08 5.70
CA SER A 107 24.91 -5.60 7.08
C SER A 107 23.85 -6.13 8.05
N LEU A 108 22.67 -6.56 7.56
CA LEU A 108 21.55 -6.95 8.43
C LEU A 108 21.63 -8.40 8.90
N ILE A 109 22.43 -9.24 8.25
CA ILE A 109 22.68 -10.63 8.63
C ILE A 109 23.37 -10.69 10.02
N ASN A 110 24.16 -9.67 10.37
CA ASN A 110 24.95 -9.62 11.62
C ASN A 110 24.20 -9.11 12.87
N SER A 111 22.92 -8.70 12.77
CA SER A 111 22.19 -8.10 13.91
C SER A 111 20.99 -8.90 14.41
N GLY A 112 20.71 -10.07 13.84
CA GLY A 112 19.68 -11.00 14.30
C GLY A 112 18.22 -10.50 14.24
N ARG A 113 17.95 -9.26 13.82
CA ARG A 113 16.59 -8.70 13.71
C ARG A 113 16.05 -8.83 12.29
N LYS A 114 15.13 -9.77 12.09
CA LYS A 114 14.36 -9.91 10.84
C LYS A 114 13.57 -8.61 10.59
N ILE A 115 13.79 -7.98 9.43
CA ILE A 115 12.90 -6.93 8.90
C ILE A 115 11.48 -7.50 8.90
N PRO A 116 10.41 -6.76 9.28
CA PRO A 116 9.05 -7.23 9.13
C PRO A 116 8.71 -7.41 7.64
N THR A 117 9.13 -8.55 7.08
CA THR A 117 8.58 -9.15 5.88
C THR A 117 7.22 -9.71 6.29
N GLY A 118 6.21 -8.85 6.38
CA GLY A 118 4.99 -9.25 7.08
C GLY A 118 3.76 -8.64 6.48
N TRP A 119 3.51 -8.89 5.19
CA TRP A 119 2.11 -9.01 4.80
C TRP A 119 1.49 -10.03 5.76
N LYS A 120 0.38 -9.63 6.39
CA LYS A 120 -0.46 -10.55 7.15
C LYS A 120 -1.75 -10.68 6.38
N LEU A 121 -2.26 -11.89 6.25
CA LEU A 121 -3.54 -12.09 5.61
C LEU A 121 -4.63 -11.35 6.41
N PRO A 122 -5.51 -10.57 5.75
CA PRO A 122 -6.67 -10.01 6.41
C PRO A 122 -7.58 -11.14 6.93
N SER A 123 -8.22 -10.92 8.07
CA SER A 123 -9.17 -11.88 8.67
C SER A 123 -10.40 -12.18 7.80
N SER A 124 -10.71 -11.28 6.87
CA SER A 124 -11.86 -11.35 5.97
C SER A 124 -11.55 -10.57 4.71
N VAL A 125 -12.21 -10.93 3.61
CA VAL A 125 -12.09 -10.23 2.33
C VAL A 125 -12.75 -8.85 2.41
N PRO A 126 -12.04 -7.74 2.11
CA PRO A 126 -12.63 -6.42 2.04
C PRO A 126 -13.74 -6.33 0.98
N GLU A 127 -14.78 -5.57 1.31
CA GLU A 127 -15.96 -5.40 0.44
C GLU A 127 -15.60 -4.84 -0.93
N CYS A 128 -14.61 -3.93 -1.03
CA CYS A 128 -14.18 -3.43 -2.34
C CYS A 128 -13.66 -4.52 -3.26
N LEU A 129 -12.95 -5.54 -2.74
CA LEU A 129 -12.46 -6.63 -3.57
C LEU A 129 -13.64 -7.45 -4.11
N LEU A 130 -14.63 -7.75 -3.26
CA LEU A 130 -15.75 -8.59 -3.63
C LEU A 130 -16.74 -7.96 -4.62
N HIS A 131 -16.87 -6.63 -4.66
CA HIS A 131 -18.01 -5.99 -5.33
C HIS A 131 -17.69 -4.79 -6.22
N SER A 132 -16.53 -4.14 -6.10
CA SER A 132 -16.32 -2.85 -6.78
C SER A 132 -14.97 -2.66 -7.45
N LEU A 133 -13.91 -3.34 -7.02
CA LEU A 133 -12.57 -3.12 -7.54
C LEU A 133 -12.45 -3.61 -8.99
N GLU A 134 -12.27 -2.67 -9.92
CA GLU A 134 -12.17 -2.94 -11.36
C GLU A 134 -10.76 -2.75 -11.92
N ALA A 135 -9.96 -1.88 -11.29
CA ALA A 135 -8.57 -1.67 -11.68
C ALA A 135 -7.62 -1.66 -10.48
N PHE A 136 -6.53 -2.40 -10.62
CA PHE A 136 -5.45 -2.46 -9.64
C PHE A 136 -4.13 -2.06 -10.28
N GLU A 137 -3.43 -1.09 -9.69
CA GLU A 137 -2.11 -0.64 -10.16
C GLU A 137 -1.08 -0.72 -9.03
N TRP A 138 0.00 -1.46 -9.26
CA TRP A 138 1.11 -1.59 -8.31
C TRP A 138 2.39 -0.95 -8.85
N PHE A 139 2.74 0.21 -8.31
CA PHE A 139 3.97 0.92 -8.62
C PHE A 139 5.15 0.45 -7.77
N GLY A 140 6.29 0.22 -8.43
CA GLY A 140 7.52 -0.22 -7.79
C GLY A 140 7.49 -1.66 -7.28
N TYR A 141 6.72 -2.54 -7.92
CA TYR A 141 6.65 -3.96 -7.56
C TYR A 141 8.04 -4.60 -7.55
N ARG A 142 8.38 -5.33 -6.48
CA ARG A 142 9.72 -5.95 -6.29
C ARG A 142 9.70 -7.48 -6.32
N GLY A 143 8.52 -8.10 -6.25
CA GLY A 143 8.40 -9.56 -6.19
C GLY A 143 8.99 -10.18 -4.94
N ARG A 144 8.98 -9.48 -3.80
CA ARG A 144 9.31 -10.08 -2.50
C ARG A 144 8.16 -10.97 -2.07
N HIS A 145 8.40 -11.86 -1.11
CA HIS A 145 7.39 -12.77 -0.58
C HIS A 145 6.09 -12.04 -0.20
N GLY A 146 6.14 -11.03 0.67
CA GLY A 146 4.94 -10.26 1.03
C GLY A 146 4.33 -9.42 -0.10
N ASP A 147 5.12 -9.02 -1.11
CA ASP A 147 4.55 -8.37 -2.30
C ASP A 147 3.75 -9.39 -3.13
N LYS A 148 4.26 -10.63 -3.25
CA LYS A 148 3.60 -11.73 -3.94
C LYS A 148 2.30 -12.12 -3.23
N GLU A 149 2.34 -12.29 -1.91
CA GLU A 149 1.16 -12.65 -1.12
C GLU A 149 0.04 -11.60 -1.21
N MET A 150 0.39 -10.32 -1.09
CA MET A 150 -0.59 -9.24 -1.22
C MET A 150 -1.17 -9.15 -2.64
N ALA A 151 -0.32 -9.27 -3.65
CA ALA A 151 -0.75 -9.22 -5.04
C ALA A 151 -1.68 -10.41 -5.35
N ALA A 152 -1.29 -11.62 -4.98
CA ALA A 152 -2.11 -12.82 -5.11
C ALA A 152 -3.45 -12.64 -4.38
N TYR A 153 -3.43 -12.19 -3.12
CA TYR A 153 -4.64 -11.93 -2.36
C TYR A 153 -5.60 -10.97 -3.08
N VAL A 154 -5.12 -9.83 -3.59
CA VAL A 154 -5.97 -8.89 -4.34
C VAL A 154 -6.50 -9.55 -5.61
N LEU A 155 -5.66 -10.25 -6.37
CA LEU A 155 -6.04 -10.85 -7.65
C LEU A 155 -7.03 -12.02 -7.48
N GLU A 156 -6.86 -12.86 -6.46
CA GLU A 156 -7.73 -14.01 -6.16
C GLU A 156 -9.10 -13.58 -5.63
N ASN A 157 -9.16 -12.46 -4.90
CA ASN A 157 -10.38 -12.04 -4.21
C ASN A 157 -11.15 -10.93 -4.94
N ALA A 158 -10.52 -10.24 -5.90
CA ALA A 158 -11.15 -9.15 -6.62
C ALA A 158 -12.02 -9.65 -7.79
N THR A 159 -13.26 -10.03 -7.50
CA THR A 159 -14.17 -10.68 -8.47
C THR A 159 -14.58 -9.79 -9.66
N CYS A 160 -14.56 -8.47 -9.47
CA CYS A 160 -14.90 -7.49 -10.51
C CYS A 160 -13.67 -6.93 -11.24
N LEU A 161 -12.48 -7.46 -10.95
CA LEU A 161 -11.23 -6.91 -11.47
C LEU A 161 -11.13 -7.13 -12.99
N LYS A 162 -11.03 -6.03 -13.72
CA LYS A 162 -10.90 -6.03 -15.19
C LYS A 162 -9.45 -5.84 -15.62
N THR A 163 -8.69 -5.07 -14.83
CA THR A 163 -7.31 -4.70 -15.17
C THR A 163 -6.40 -4.75 -13.94
N ALA A 164 -5.25 -5.38 -14.10
CA ALA A 164 -4.18 -5.37 -13.11
C ALA A 164 -2.86 -4.96 -13.77
N THR A 165 -2.25 -3.87 -13.32
CA THR A 165 -1.01 -3.34 -13.90
C THR A 165 0.08 -3.29 -12.84
N PHE A 166 1.21 -3.93 -13.13
CA PHE A 166 2.37 -3.93 -12.24
C PHE A 166 3.53 -3.19 -12.90
N TYR A 167 4.02 -2.15 -12.24
CA TYR A 167 5.18 -1.38 -12.68
C TYR A 167 6.39 -1.81 -11.84
N PRO A 168 7.32 -2.62 -12.38
CA PRO A 168 8.47 -3.11 -11.62
C PRO A 168 9.40 -1.96 -11.24
N LYS A 169 10.01 -2.01 -10.04
CA LYS A 169 10.96 -0.96 -9.61
C LYS A 169 12.26 -0.96 -10.43
N SER A 170 12.59 -2.07 -11.08
CA SER A 170 13.87 -2.25 -11.78
C SER A 170 13.62 -2.96 -13.10
N THR A 171 14.32 -2.50 -14.14
CA THR A 171 14.25 -3.00 -15.51
C THR A 171 15.06 -4.29 -15.71
N HIS A 172 15.77 -4.79 -14.68
CA HIS A 172 16.52 -6.04 -14.79
C HIS A 172 15.58 -7.23 -15.04
N LEU A 173 15.86 -7.99 -16.10
CA LEU A 173 15.03 -9.09 -16.61
C LEU A 173 14.63 -10.11 -15.54
N GLY A 174 15.53 -10.45 -14.61
CA GLY A 174 15.23 -11.39 -13.51
C GLY A 174 14.10 -10.96 -12.57
N LYS A 175 13.78 -9.65 -12.49
CA LYS A 175 12.63 -9.13 -11.71
C LYS A 175 11.34 -9.09 -12.53
N ARG A 176 11.41 -8.99 -13.86
CA ARG A 176 10.25 -9.13 -14.77
C ARG A 176 9.66 -10.54 -14.67
N ASN A 177 10.52 -11.56 -14.56
CA ASN A 177 10.09 -12.97 -14.43
C ASN A 177 9.24 -13.23 -13.17
N ARG A 178 9.44 -12.46 -12.08
CA ARG A 178 8.64 -12.61 -10.85
C ARG A 178 7.17 -12.23 -11.04
N MET A 179 6.87 -11.34 -11.98
CA MET A 179 5.49 -10.98 -12.30
C MET A 179 4.83 -12.05 -13.16
N ILE A 180 5.58 -12.63 -14.11
CA ILE A 180 5.12 -13.76 -14.92
C ILE A 180 4.82 -14.96 -14.02
N GLU A 181 5.69 -15.26 -13.05
CA GLU A 181 5.49 -16.34 -12.07
C GLU A 181 4.25 -16.14 -11.19
N LEU A 182 3.92 -14.89 -10.83
CA LEU A 182 2.68 -14.59 -10.11
C LEU A 182 1.46 -14.84 -10.99
N ALA A 183 1.51 -14.36 -12.24
CA ALA A 183 0.40 -14.54 -13.17
C ALA A 183 0.17 -16.03 -13.47
N SER A 184 1.23 -16.82 -13.72
CA SER A 184 1.08 -18.25 -14.00
C SER A 184 0.37 -18.98 -12.86
N LYS A 185 0.79 -18.73 -11.61
CA LYS A 185 0.20 -19.37 -10.41
C LYS A 185 -1.26 -19.05 -10.15
N LEU A 186 -1.78 -17.98 -10.74
CA LEU A 186 -3.16 -17.53 -10.54
C LEU A 186 -4.12 -18.01 -11.63
N PHE A 187 -3.60 -18.53 -12.74
CA PHE A 187 -4.37 -18.94 -13.92
C PHE A 187 -4.10 -20.39 -14.35
N ASP A 188 -3.43 -21.18 -13.51
CA ASP A 188 -3.29 -22.64 -13.63
C ASP A 188 -4.51 -23.34 -12.97
#